data_AF-K6THU5-F1
#
_entry.id   AF-K6THU5-F1
#
_cell.length_a   1.000
_cell.length_b   1.000
_cell.length_c   1.000
_cell.angle_alpha   90.00
_cell.angle_beta   90.00
_cell.angle_gamma   90.00
#
_symmetry.space_group_name_H-M   'P 1'
#
loop_
_entity.id
_entity.type
_entity.pdbx_description
1 polymer ?
#
loop_
_entity_poly.entity_id
_entity_poly.type
_entity_poly.pdbx_seq_one_letter_code
_entity_poly.pdbx_strand_id
1 'polypeptide(L)'
;MPYLVCYKCDVYYEVKTEEEEYELTHCECGEKLIYFENLEDSYGYVDRESLYKALDEVDDVFVDLEETIDTNPRDVNQKHEREKLANGKTYTQKKASQYEQIQNHGQLLIYAGVIIFIISFLVLFSTLNLIYAILTLAGVILSFYGNSLIAKSKKEGYSWQKGNEGEKIVADYLNTLPEDYFVFNDLKLPGNGGNIDHIVVGPTGIYVIETKNYSGKYRIKGNQWLYYKNGHPTEIKNNPGTQVRKNTKDLIKFLNQKDISTNGSWITGLVALICPDFRVQETPQNYRVLIPKTVPEYIMNGKKESNIDLLGRAAMELEEYCTELTIRR
;
A
#
# COMPACT_ATOMS: atom_id res chain seq x y z
N MET A 1 -1.79 -22.18 -14.78
CA MET A 1 -2.41 -23.32 -14.05
C MET A 1 -3.87 -22.98 -14.00
N PRO A 2 -4.78 -23.83 -14.47
CA PRO A 2 -6.17 -23.46 -14.63
C PRO A 2 -6.91 -23.36 -13.29
N TYR A 3 -7.90 -22.46 -13.25
CA TYR A 3 -8.70 -22.17 -12.07
C TYR A 3 -10.19 -22.16 -12.40
N LEU A 4 -10.99 -22.60 -11.44
CA LEU A 4 -12.44 -22.47 -11.43
C LEU A 4 -12.82 -21.43 -10.38
N VAL A 5 -13.53 -20.37 -10.75
CA VAL A 5 -13.83 -19.22 -9.89
C VAL A 5 -15.33 -19.11 -9.64
N CYS A 6 -15.72 -18.89 -8.38
CA CYS A 6 -17.08 -18.52 -7.97
C CYS A 6 -17.09 -17.05 -7.56
N TYR A 7 -17.76 -16.20 -8.34
CA TYR A 7 -17.85 -14.76 -8.04
C TYR A 7 -18.79 -14.44 -6.89
N LYS A 8 -19.84 -15.25 -6.69
CA LYS A 8 -20.80 -15.05 -5.59
C LYS A 8 -20.15 -15.24 -4.23
N CYS A 9 -19.24 -16.19 -4.14
CA CYS A 9 -18.60 -16.60 -2.89
C CYS A 9 -17.14 -16.12 -2.80
N ASP A 10 -16.64 -15.45 -3.84
CA ASP A 10 -15.26 -14.97 -4.00
C ASP A 10 -14.20 -16.03 -3.68
N VAL A 11 -14.43 -17.25 -4.18
CA VAL A 11 -13.55 -18.42 -4.00
C VAL A 11 -13.10 -18.97 -5.33
N TYR A 12 -11.93 -19.61 -5.35
CA TYR A 12 -11.41 -20.30 -6.53
C TYR A 12 -10.80 -21.65 -6.20
N TYR A 13 -10.93 -22.58 -7.14
CA TYR A 13 -10.43 -23.95 -7.08
C TYR A 13 -9.33 -24.10 -8.13
N GLU A 14 -8.19 -24.64 -7.73
CA GLU A 14 -7.09 -24.95 -8.64
C GLU A 14 -7.37 -26.30 -9.28
N VAL A 15 -7.43 -26.34 -10.61
CA VAL A 15 -7.68 -27.58 -11.37
C VAL A 15 -6.34 -28.25 -11.63
N LYS A 16 -6.14 -29.44 -11.04
CA LYS A 16 -4.87 -30.18 -11.12
C LYS A 16 -4.87 -31.27 -12.18
N THR A 17 -6.05 -31.72 -12.60
CA THR A 17 -6.24 -32.75 -13.64
C THR A 17 -7.41 -32.37 -14.55
N GLU A 18 -7.41 -32.84 -15.81
CA GLU A 18 -8.52 -32.62 -16.74
C GLU A 18 -9.83 -33.25 -16.24
N GLU A 19 -9.78 -34.28 -15.40
CA GLU A 19 -10.97 -34.90 -14.77
C GLU A 19 -11.64 -33.97 -13.73
N GLU A 20 -10.86 -33.16 -12.98
CA GLU A 20 -11.39 -32.19 -12.01
C GLU A 20 -12.15 -31.03 -12.69
N GLU A 21 -11.84 -30.73 -13.97
CA GLU A 21 -12.53 -29.71 -14.76
C GLU A 21 -14.00 -30.06 -15.04
N TYR A 22 -14.30 -31.35 -15.24
CA TYR A 22 -15.65 -31.81 -15.57
C TYR A 22 -16.52 -32.16 -14.35
N GLU A 23 -15.90 -32.54 -13.22
CA GLU A 23 -16.63 -32.88 -12.00
C GLU A 23 -17.03 -31.65 -11.18
N LEU A 24 -16.21 -30.61 -11.17
CA LEU A 24 -16.40 -29.42 -10.33
C LEU A 24 -17.12 -28.28 -11.08
N THR A 25 -18.37 -28.51 -11.48
CA THR A 25 -19.13 -27.52 -12.27
C THR A 25 -19.77 -26.39 -11.45
N HIS A 26 -19.98 -26.61 -10.14
CA HIS A 26 -20.68 -25.68 -9.25
C HIS A 26 -19.97 -25.55 -7.90
N CYS A 27 -20.02 -24.35 -7.32
CA CYS A 27 -19.51 -24.02 -5.99
C CYS A 27 -20.41 -24.63 -4.91
N GLU A 28 -19.91 -24.76 -3.67
CA GLU A 28 -20.73 -25.18 -2.52
C GLU A 28 -21.96 -24.29 -2.28
N CYS A 29 -21.92 -23.02 -2.72
CA CYS A 29 -23.04 -22.10 -2.66
C CYS A 29 -24.07 -22.26 -3.81
N GLY A 30 -23.92 -23.28 -4.66
CA GLY A 30 -24.80 -23.63 -5.77
C GLY A 30 -24.55 -22.86 -7.07
N GLU A 31 -23.64 -21.88 -7.05
CA GLU A 31 -23.32 -21.04 -8.21
C GLU A 31 -22.40 -21.76 -9.19
N LYS A 32 -22.55 -21.52 -10.50
CA LYS A 32 -21.69 -22.13 -11.52
C LYS A 32 -20.25 -21.61 -11.41
N LEU A 33 -19.29 -22.51 -11.53
CA LEU A 33 -17.87 -22.17 -11.55
C LEU A 33 -17.42 -21.79 -12.97
N ILE A 34 -16.61 -20.74 -13.07
CA ILE A 34 -16.08 -20.22 -14.35
C ILE A 34 -14.60 -20.58 -14.47
N TYR A 35 -14.23 -21.20 -15.58
CA TYR A 35 -12.88 -21.63 -15.87
C TYR A 35 -12.01 -20.47 -16.39
N PHE A 36 -10.77 -20.40 -15.93
CA PHE A 36 -9.73 -19.49 -16.41
C PHE A 36 -8.39 -20.22 -16.52
N GLU A 37 -7.67 -20.02 -17.62
CA GLU A 37 -6.32 -20.59 -17.79
C GLU A 37 -5.32 -20.03 -16.75
N ASN A 38 -5.51 -18.77 -16.34
CA ASN A 38 -4.80 -18.12 -15.24
C ASN A 38 -5.77 -17.35 -14.35
N LEU A 39 -5.54 -17.37 -13.03
CA LEU A 39 -6.40 -16.68 -12.06
C LEU A 39 -6.44 -15.17 -12.30
N GLU A 40 -5.34 -14.59 -12.81
CA GLU A 40 -5.28 -13.16 -13.13
C GLU A 40 -6.33 -12.73 -14.16
N ASP A 41 -6.69 -13.63 -15.08
CA ASP A 41 -7.68 -13.38 -16.14
C ASP A 41 -9.10 -13.32 -15.58
N SER A 42 -9.36 -13.99 -14.45
CA SER A 42 -10.65 -13.91 -13.74
C SER A 42 -10.90 -12.50 -13.18
N TYR A 43 -9.86 -11.75 -12.83
CA TYR A 43 -10.04 -10.41 -12.27
C TYR A 43 -10.39 -9.35 -13.33
N GLY A 44 -10.38 -9.71 -14.63
CA GLY A 44 -10.83 -8.87 -15.74
C GLY A 44 -12.21 -9.23 -16.31
N TYR A 45 -12.72 -10.43 -16.00
CA TYR A 45 -14.00 -10.93 -16.50
C TYR A 45 -15.12 -10.64 -15.49
N VAL A 46 -15.44 -9.36 -15.31
CA VAL A 46 -16.75 -9.00 -14.77
C VAL A 46 -17.65 -8.78 -15.98
N ASP A 47 -18.43 -9.81 -16.31
CA ASP A 47 -19.54 -9.66 -17.25
C ASP A 47 -20.51 -8.63 -16.65
N ARG A 48 -20.45 -7.41 -17.19
CA ARG A 48 -21.26 -6.28 -16.74
C ARG A 48 -22.75 -6.61 -16.81
N GLU A 49 -23.16 -7.48 -17.74
CA GLU A 49 -24.56 -7.81 -17.99
C GLU A 49 -25.16 -8.72 -16.89
N SER A 50 -24.35 -9.62 -16.31
CA SER A 50 -24.78 -10.45 -15.17
C SER A 50 -24.73 -9.70 -13.83
N LEU A 51 -23.91 -8.64 -13.70
CA LEU A 51 -23.96 -7.72 -12.56
C LEU A 51 -25.24 -6.88 -12.56
N TYR A 52 -25.72 -6.45 -13.74
CA TYR A 52 -26.99 -5.73 -13.88
C TYR A 52 -28.21 -6.63 -13.66
N LYS A 53 -28.18 -7.89 -14.12
CA LYS A 53 -29.26 -8.85 -13.84
C LYS A 53 -29.41 -9.21 -12.35
N ALA A 54 -28.31 -9.21 -11.60
CA ALA A 54 -28.35 -9.44 -10.15
C ALA A 54 -28.93 -8.24 -9.35
N LEU A 55 -29.04 -7.07 -9.97
CA LEU A 55 -29.62 -5.86 -9.37
C LEU A 55 -31.11 -5.68 -9.69
N ASP A 56 -31.66 -6.46 -10.63
CA ASP A 56 -33.06 -6.36 -11.09
C ASP A 56 -34.04 -7.28 -10.32
N GLU A 57 -33.57 -8.14 -9.41
CA GLU A 57 -34.42 -9.05 -8.61
C GLU A 57 -34.76 -8.54 -7.20
N VAL A 58 -34.42 -7.29 -6.85
CA VAL A 58 -34.77 -6.72 -5.54
C VAL A 58 -35.53 -5.39 -5.68
N ASP A 59 -36.85 -5.54 -5.64
CA ASP A 59 -37.93 -4.56 -5.48
C ASP A 59 -38.29 -3.67 -6.68
N ASP A 60 -39.50 -3.95 -7.21
CA ASP A 60 -40.34 -3.10 -8.06
C ASP A 60 -40.35 -1.63 -7.58
N VAL A 61 -39.55 -0.78 -8.20
CA VAL A 61 -39.81 0.66 -8.29
C VAL A 61 -39.46 1.13 -9.70
N PHE A 62 -40.50 1.29 -10.52
CA PHE A 62 -40.43 2.00 -11.80
C PHE A 62 -39.80 3.38 -11.61
N VAL A 63 -38.63 3.60 -12.21
CA VAL A 63 -38.16 4.94 -12.59
C VAL A 63 -37.78 4.89 -14.06
N ASP A 64 -38.69 5.42 -14.88
CA ASP A 64 -38.54 5.60 -16.31
C ASP A 64 -37.57 6.77 -16.56
N LEU A 65 -36.40 6.49 -17.14
CA LEU A 65 -35.42 7.49 -17.57
C LEU A 65 -34.71 6.99 -18.84
N GLU A 66 -35.47 6.81 -19.92
CA GLU A 66 -34.93 7.06 -21.27
C GLU A 66 -34.76 8.57 -21.49
N GLU A 67 -33.84 8.91 -22.40
CA GLU A 67 -33.47 10.26 -22.87
C GLU A 67 -32.47 11.07 -22.02
N THR A 68 -31.18 10.80 -22.20
CA THR A 68 -30.33 11.57 -23.14
C THR A 68 -28.86 11.15 -23.01
N ILE A 69 -28.46 10.20 -23.87
CA ILE A 69 -27.07 10.05 -24.27
C ILE A 69 -26.83 11.10 -25.36
N ASP A 70 -26.17 12.22 -25.03
CA ASP A 70 -25.45 12.99 -26.05
C ASP A 70 -24.04 12.43 -26.16
N THR A 71 -23.85 11.59 -27.18
CA THR A 71 -22.54 11.12 -27.61
C THR A 71 -21.78 12.28 -28.24
N ASN A 72 -20.86 12.89 -27.48
CA ASN A 72 -19.77 13.64 -28.07
C ASN A 72 -18.43 13.20 -27.43
N PRO A 73 -17.55 12.49 -28.17
CA PRO A 73 -16.26 12.08 -27.65
C PRO A 73 -15.31 13.28 -27.68
N ARG A 74 -15.30 14.07 -26.60
CA ARG A 74 -14.27 15.10 -26.37
C ARG A 74 -13.82 15.06 -24.90
N ASP A 75 -12.50 14.89 -24.74
CA ASP A 75 -11.70 15.02 -23.52
C ASP A 75 -11.80 13.94 -22.42
N VAL A 76 -11.35 12.72 -22.74
CA VAL A 76 -10.75 11.82 -21.75
C VAL A 76 -9.27 12.18 -21.59
N ASN A 77 -8.97 13.38 -21.06
CA ASN A 77 -7.59 13.76 -20.71
C ASN A 77 -7.47 14.97 -19.77
N GLN A 78 -8.38 15.14 -18.81
CA GLN A 78 -8.07 15.93 -17.62
C GLN A 78 -7.61 14.98 -16.51
N LYS A 79 -6.30 14.89 -16.35
CA LYS A 79 -5.67 14.37 -15.14
C LYS A 79 -6.12 15.28 -13.99
N HIS A 80 -7.11 14.84 -13.23
CA HIS A 80 -7.64 15.59 -12.09
C HIS A 80 -6.61 15.58 -10.97
N GLU A 81 -5.76 16.60 -10.93
CA GLU A 81 -4.62 16.68 -10.01
C GLU A 81 -5.09 17.26 -8.66
N ARG A 82 -4.93 16.49 -7.58
CA ARG A 82 -5.17 16.96 -6.22
C ARG A 82 -4.04 17.92 -5.79
N GLU A 83 -4.39 18.99 -5.09
CA GLU A 83 -3.43 19.88 -4.46
C GLU A 83 -2.79 19.18 -3.25
N LYS A 84 -1.46 19.21 -3.19
CA LYS A 84 -0.66 18.58 -2.13
C LYS A 84 -0.02 19.66 -1.27
N LEU A 85 -0.43 19.73 -0.01
CA LEU A 85 0.10 20.60 1.03
C LEU A 85 1.04 19.78 1.91
N ALA A 86 2.35 19.86 1.65
CA ALA A 86 3.37 19.11 2.39
C ALA A 86 4.25 20.04 3.23
N ASN A 87 4.43 19.73 4.51
CA ASN A 87 5.29 20.47 5.44
C ASN A 87 6.65 19.79 5.68
N GLY A 88 6.94 18.70 4.96
CA GLY A 88 8.21 17.99 5.04
C GLY A 88 8.21 16.63 4.34
N LYS A 89 9.23 15.82 4.63
CA LYS A 89 9.29 14.42 4.23
C LYS A 89 8.64 13.54 5.29
N THR A 90 7.92 12.49 4.87
CA THR A 90 7.35 11.51 5.81
C THR A 90 8.46 10.81 6.61
N TYR A 91 8.13 10.21 7.75
CA TYR A 91 9.10 9.49 8.57
C TYR A 91 9.81 8.37 7.78
N THR A 92 9.06 7.58 7.02
CA THR A 92 9.60 6.49 6.19
C THR A 92 10.45 7.04 5.04
N GLN A 93 10.04 8.15 4.42
CA GLN A 93 10.83 8.85 3.40
C GLN A 93 12.14 9.42 3.97
N LYS A 94 12.11 10.01 5.17
CA LYS A 94 13.31 10.51 5.87
C LYS A 94 14.30 9.36 6.08
N LYS A 95 13.85 8.23 6.63
CA LYS A 95 14.69 7.04 6.84
C LYS A 95 15.25 6.48 5.54
N ALA A 96 14.42 6.31 4.50
CA ALA A 96 14.88 5.84 3.19
C ALA A 96 15.97 6.76 2.61
N SER A 97 15.77 8.08 2.69
CA SER A 97 16.74 9.07 2.19
C SER A 97 18.07 9.10 2.96
N GLN A 98 18.07 8.78 4.26
CA GLN A 98 19.30 8.66 5.05
C GLN A 98 20.19 7.53 4.52
N TYR A 99 19.63 6.35 4.24
CA TYR A 99 20.40 5.23 3.70
C TYR A 99 20.89 5.50 2.27
N GLU A 100 20.07 6.15 1.44
CA GLU A 100 20.46 6.60 0.10
C GLU A 100 21.64 7.59 0.17
N GLN A 101 21.60 8.54 1.11
CA GLN A 101 22.70 9.48 1.33
C GLN A 101 23.99 8.74 1.74
N ILE A 102 23.92 7.74 2.61
CA ILE A 102 25.09 6.91 2.97
C ILE A 102 25.63 6.15 1.74
N GLN A 103 24.75 5.64 0.87
CA GLN A 103 25.15 4.97 -0.36
C GLN A 103 25.87 5.94 -1.32
N ASN A 104 25.37 7.16 -1.47
CA ASN A 104 26.00 8.20 -2.29
C ASN A 104 27.38 8.61 -1.76
N HIS A 105 27.53 8.72 -0.43
CA HIS A 105 28.84 8.96 0.18
C HIS A 105 29.81 7.80 -0.07
N GLY A 106 29.35 6.56 0.08
CA GLY A 106 30.14 5.38 -0.25
C GLY A 106 30.58 5.37 -1.72
N GLN A 107 29.70 5.78 -2.64
CA GLN A 107 29.99 5.85 -4.07
C GLN A 107 31.05 6.92 -4.38
N LEU A 108 30.95 8.09 -3.72
CA LEU A 108 31.95 9.15 -3.86
C LEU A 108 33.33 8.71 -3.33
N LEU A 109 33.38 7.95 -2.22
CA LEU A 109 34.63 7.36 -1.72
C LEU A 109 35.24 6.36 -2.70
N ILE A 110 34.42 5.56 -3.38
CA ILE A 110 34.88 4.66 -4.44
C ILE A 110 35.50 5.46 -5.59
N TYR A 111 34.81 6.49 -6.08
CA TYR A 111 35.35 7.32 -7.16
C TYR A 111 36.67 8.00 -6.76
N ALA A 112 36.75 8.57 -5.57
CA ALA A 112 37.98 9.15 -5.05
C ALA A 112 39.10 8.11 -4.94
N GLY A 113 38.81 6.92 -4.42
CA GLY A 113 39.77 5.82 -4.29
C GLY A 113 40.30 5.31 -5.62
N VAL A 114 39.43 5.17 -6.62
CA VAL A 114 39.81 4.76 -7.99
C VAL A 114 40.69 5.83 -8.66
N ILE A 115 40.36 7.11 -8.51
CA ILE A 115 41.16 8.21 -9.05
C ILE A 115 42.57 8.22 -8.42
N ILE A 116 42.65 8.11 -7.08
CA ILE A 116 43.92 8.03 -6.35
C ILE A 116 44.74 6.82 -6.80
N PHE A 117 44.09 5.66 -6.95
CA PHE A 117 44.73 4.44 -7.43
C PHE A 117 45.33 4.62 -8.82
N ILE A 118 44.56 5.10 -9.80
CA ILE A 118 45.01 5.27 -11.19
C ILE A 118 46.18 6.25 -11.26
N ILE A 119 46.03 7.44 -10.67
CA ILE A 119 47.08 8.48 -10.72
C ILE A 119 48.37 7.97 -10.05
N SER A 120 48.25 7.41 -8.84
CA SER A 120 49.42 6.95 -8.10
C SER A 120 50.10 5.76 -8.77
N PHE A 121 49.33 4.86 -9.40
CA PHE A 121 49.87 3.70 -10.10
C PHE A 121 50.64 4.10 -11.35
N LEU A 122 50.12 5.05 -12.14
CA LEU A 122 50.81 5.59 -13.31
C LEU A 122 52.13 6.27 -12.93
N VAL A 123 52.13 7.07 -11.86
CA VAL A 123 53.36 7.74 -11.40
C VAL A 123 54.35 6.74 -10.82
N LEU A 124 53.89 5.78 -10.00
CA LEU A 124 54.73 4.71 -9.45
C LEU A 124 55.44 3.93 -10.56
N PHE A 125 54.74 3.59 -11.64
CA PHE A 125 55.32 2.89 -12.79
C PHE A 125 56.45 3.70 -13.45
N SER A 126 56.29 5.03 -13.53
CA SER A 126 57.29 5.91 -14.14
C SER A 126 58.48 6.25 -13.24
N THR A 127 58.29 6.36 -11.92
CA THR A 127 59.33 6.89 -11.01
C THR A 127 59.86 5.88 -10.00
N LEU A 128 59.19 4.73 -9.81
CA LEU A 128 59.50 3.72 -8.78
C LEU A 128 59.60 4.26 -7.34
N ASN A 129 58.91 5.36 -7.04
CA ASN A 129 58.95 6.00 -5.73
C ASN A 129 57.93 5.36 -4.77
N LEU A 130 58.41 4.86 -3.63
CA LEU A 130 57.63 4.15 -2.61
C LEU A 130 56.43 4.94 -2.05
N ILE A 131 56.47 6.27 -2.07
CA ILE A 131 55.33 7.10 -1.64
C ILE A 131 54.10 6.79 -2.49
N TYR A 132 54.26 6.64 -3.81
CA TYR A 132 53.15 6.31 -4.69
C TYR A 132 52.65 4.87 -4.50
N ALA A 133 53.50 3.94 -4.05
CA ALA A 133 53.04 2.60 -3.66
C ALA A 133 52.08 2.67 -2.47
N ILE A 134 52.39 3.48 -1.45
CA ILE A 134 51.48 3.70 -0.32
C ILE A 134 50.15 4.33 -0.79
N LEU A 135 50.21 5.31 -1.70
CA LEU A 135 48.99 5.96 -2.22
C LEU A 135 48.13 5.01 -3.08
N THR A 136 48.73 4.11 -3.87
CA THR A 136 47.96 3.08 -4.59
C THR A 136 47.21 2.17 -3.63
N LEU A 137 47.89 1.69 -2.57
CA LEU A 137 47.26 0.88 -1.54
C LEU A 137 46.15 1.65 -0.80
N ALA A 138 46.38 2.93 -0.50
CA ALA A 138 45.38 3.80 0.10
C ALA A 138 44.13 3.94 -0.77
N GLY A 139 44.29 4.12 -2.09
CA GLY A 139 43.17 4.19 -3.05
C GLY A 139 42.35 2.89 -3.09
N VAL A 140 43.01 1.73 -3.05
CA VAL A 140 42.35 0.41 -2.96
C VAL A 140 41.57 0.27 -1.65
N ILE A 141 42.19 0.59 -0.51
CA ILE A 141 41.55 0.53 0.82
C ILE A 141 40.33 1.46 0.87
N LEU A 142 40.45 2.68 0.34
CA LEU A 142 39.36 3.66 0.30
C LEU A 142 38.18 3.15 -0.54
N SER A 143 38.48 2.53 -1.69
CA SER A 143 37.46 1.93 -2.56
C SER A 143 36.75 0.76 -1.89
N PHE A 144 37.51 -0.11 -1.20
CA PHE A 144 36.94 -1.24 -0.45
C PHE A 144 36.07 -0.76 0.72
N TYR A 145 36.51 0.26 1.44
CA TYR A 145 35.74 0.88 2.51
C TYR A 145 34.43 1.49 2.00
N GLY A 146 34.48 2.25 0.90
CA GLY A 146 33.27 2.79 0.25
C GLY A 146 32.29 1.69 -0.16
N ASN A 147 32.77 0.60 -0.75
CA ASN A 147 31.93 -0.55 -1.12
C ASN A 147 31.29 -1.23 0.11
N SER A 148 32.05 -1.40 1.20
CA SER A 148 31.55 -1.97 2.45
C SER A 148 30.43 -1.11 3.06
N LEU A 149 30.59 0.24 3.04
CA LEU A 149 29.55 1.17 3.47
C LEU A 149 28.27 1.04 2.64
N ILE A 150 28.38 0.97 1.31
CA ILE A 150 27.22 0.77 0.42
C ILE A 150 26.53 -0.56 0.73
N ALA A 151 27.27 -1.65 0.84
CA ALA A 151 26.71 -2.98 1.09
C ALA A 151 25.95 -3.03 2.42
N LYS A 152 26.53 -2.45 3.49
CA LYS A 152 25.87 -2.33 4.80
C LYS A 152 24.62 -1.46 4.72
N SER A 153 24.72 -0.28 4.11
CA SER A 153 23.60 0.66 3.98
C SER A 153 22.45 0.09 3.15
N LYS A 154 22.73 -0.62 2.05
CA LYS A 154 21.70 -1.29 1.24
C LYS A 154 20.95 -2.33 2.06
N LYS A 155 21.66 -3.16 2.82
CA LYS A 155 21.05 -4.20 3.66
C LYS A 155 20.15 -3.60 4.76
N GLU A 156 20.62 -2.58 5.45
CA GLU A 156 19.90 -1.93 6.54
C GLU A 156 18.76 -1.01 6.05
N GLY A 157 18.93 -0.40 4.88
CA GLY A 157 17.99 0.52 4.26
C GLY A 157 16.89 -0.15 3.44
N TYR A 158 17.05 -1.41 3.03
CA TYR A 158 16.11 -2.10 2.14
C TYR A 158 14.67 -2.07 2.66
N SER A 159 14.44 -2.36 3.94
CA SER A 159 13.10 -2.34 4.52
C SER A 159 12.48 -0.93 4.53
N TRP A 160 13.29 0.10 4.74
CA TRP A 160 12.84 1.50 4.73
C TRP A 160 12.49 1.97 3.32
N GLN A 161 13.32 1.62 2.33
CA GLN A 161 13.05 1.92 0.93
C GLN A 161 11.75 1.24 0.46
N LYS A 162 11.60 -0.05 0.79
CA LYS A 162 10.43 -0.84 0.46
C LYS A 162 9.15 -0.33 1.14
N GLY A 163 9.26 0.10 2.40
CA GLY A 163 8.17 0.75 3.13
C GLY A 163 7.74 2.05 2.46
N ASN A 164 8.70 2.93 2.15
CA ASN A 164 8.43 4.21 1.48
C ASN A 164 7.83 4.03 0.07
N GLU A 165 8.26 3.01 -0.67
CA GLU A 165 7.64 2.63 -1.95
C GLU A 165 6.18 2.19 -1.74
N GLY A 166 5.91 1.39 -0.71
CA GLY A 166 4.55 0.95 -0.39
C GLY A 166 3.62 2.11 -0.06
N GLU A 167 4.05 3.01 0.84
CA GLU A 167 3.30 4.22 1.22
C GLU A 167 3.01 5.11 0.01
N LYS A 168 3.98 5.27 -0.91
CA LYS A 168 3.77 6.02 -2.15
C LYS A 168 2.72 5.38 -3.05
N ILE A 169 2.80 4.06 -3.28
CA ILE A 169 1.82 3.34 -4.09
C ILE A 169 0.40 3.51 -3.52
N VAL A 170 0.24 3.38 -2.20
CA VAL A 170 -1.06 3.56 -1.56
C VAL A 170 -1.54 5.01 -1.68
N ALA A 171 -0.67 5.99 -1.41
CA ALA A 171 -1.00 7.41 -1.56
C ALA A 171 -1.42 7.75 -3.00
N ASP A 172 -0.76 7.19 -4.01
CA ASP A 172 -1.10 7.39 -5.42
C ASP A 172 -2.51 6.87 -5.75
N TYR A 173 -2.90 5.70 -5.21
CA TYR A 173 -4.29 5.22 -5.33
C TYR A 173 -5.28 6.10 -4.55
N LEU A 174 -4.94 6.53 -3.33
CA LEU A 174 -5.80 7.42 -2.56
C LEU A 174 -6.01 8.77 -3.26
N ASN A 175 -5.05 9.22 -4.07
CA ASN A 175 -5.19 10.43 -4.86
C ASN A 175 -6.26 10.35 -5.96
N THR A 176 -6.74 9.14 -6.29
CA THR A 176 -7.86 8.98 -7.24
C THR A 176 -9.23 9.21 -6.62
N LEU A 177 -9.31 9.41 -5.29
CA LEU A 177 -10.59 9.65 -4.61
C LEU A 177 -11.22 10.98 -5.09
N PRO A 178 -12.57 11.09 -5.08
CA PRO A 178 -13.31 12.31 -5.45
C PRO A 178 -13.07 13.50 -4.51
N GLU A 179 -13.60 14.67 -4.87
CA GLU A 179 -13.26 15.95 -4.23
C GLU A 179 -13.68 16.10 -2.77
N ASP A 180 -14.70 15.36 -2.36
CA ASP A 180 -15.23 15.31 -1.00
C ASP A 180 -14.39 14.47 -0.03
N TYR A 181 -13.28 13.89 -0.51
CA TYR A 181 -12.33 13.14 0.32
C TYR A 181 -11.03 13.89 0.57
N PHE A 182 -10.61 13.94 1.83
CA PHE A 182 -9.35 14.48 2.33
C PHE A 182 -8.40 13.32 2.65
N VAL A 183 -7.17 13.36 2.13
CA VAL A 183 -6.15 12.34 2.38
C VAL A 183 -5.02 12.94 3.17
N PHE A 184 -4.81 12.43 4.39
CA PHE A 184 -3.75 12.86 5.28
C PHE A 184 -2.69 11.76 5.41
N ASN A 185 -1.45 12.09 5.10
CA ASN A 185 -0.32 11.16 5.06
C ASN A 185 0.66 11.44 6.22
N ASP A 186 1.20 10.36 6.78
CA ASP A 186 2.19 10.37 7.86
C ASP A 186 1.76 11.24 9.06
N LEU A 187 0.66 10.83 9.71
CA LEU A 187 0.10 11.52 10.87
C LEU A 187 0.79 11.14 12.17
N LYS A 188 1.07 12.13 13.01
CA LYS A 188 1.62 11.92 14.36
C LYS A 188 0.75 12.56 15.43
N LEU A 189 -0.14 11.76 16.02
CA LEU A 189 -1.02 12.20 17.09
C LEU A 189 -0.25 12.47 18.40
N PRO A 190 -0.67 13.46 19.21
CA PRO A 190 -0.01 13.80 20.47
C PRO A 190 -0.14 12.67 21.51
N GLY A 191 0.94 12.41 22.25
CA GLY A 191 0.97 11.39 23.31
C GLY A 191 1.03 9.94 22.84
N ASN A 192 1.09 9.69 21.53
CA ASN A 192 1.13 8.35 20.93
C ASN A 192 2.51 8.04 20.33
N GLY A 193 2.87 6.75 20.26
CA GLY A 193 4.24 6.31 20.02
C GLY A 193 4.63 6.05 18.55
N GLY A 194 3.68 6.05 17.62
CA GLY A 194 3.93 5.74 16.20
C GLY A 194 3.15 6.65 15.26
N ASN A 195 3.61 6.74 14.02
CA ASN A 195 2.92 7.47 12.97
C ASN A 195 1.82 6.58 12.36
N ILE A 196 0.77 7.21 11.84
CA ILE A 196 -0.30 6.57 11.06
C ILE A 196 0.00 6.86 9.58
N ASP A 197 0.14 5.82 8.76
CA ASP A 197 0.60 5.97 7.38
C ASP A 197 -0.36 6.84 6.55
N HIS A 198 -1.66 6.52 6.57
CA HIS A 198 -2.69 7.35 5.92
C HIS A 198 -3.98 7.39 6.72
N ILE A 199 -4.64 8.56 6.72
CA ILE A 199 -6.03 8.73 7.12
C ILE A 199 -6.80 9.34 5.95
N VAL A 200 -7.95 8.77 5.62
CA VAL A 200 -8.89 9.35 4.67
C VAL A 200 -10.13 9.79 5.41
N VAL A 201 -10.60 11.01 5.17
CA VAL A 201 -11.86 11.54 5.69
C VAL A 201 -12.74 11.93 4.52
N GLY A 202 -13.99 11.46 4.46
CA GLY A 202 -14.94 11.85 3.43
C GLY A 202 -16.37 11.40 3.75
N PRO A 203 -17.30 11.47 2.79
CA PRO A 203 -18.73 11.23 3.05
C PRO A 203 -19.06 9.85 3.61
N THR A 204 -18.18 8.87 3.40
CA THR A 204 -18.36 7.48 3.83
C THR A 204 -17.67 7.16 5.16
N GLY A 205 -17.06 8.17 5.80
CA GLY A 205 -16.46 8.06 7.13
C GLY A 205 -14.97 8.39 7.15
N ILE A 206 -14.29 7.91 8.20
CA ILE A 206 -12.85 7.97 8.38
C ILE A 206 -12.24 6.58 8.18
N TYR A 207 -11.16 6.52 7.41
CA TYR A 207 -10.42 5.29 7.17
C TYR A 207 -8.98 5.44 7.67
N VAL A 208 -8.58 4.58 8.60
CA VAL A 208 -7.21 4.50 9.13
C VAL A 208 -6.48 3.41 8.39
N ILE A 209 -5.46 3.76 7.62
CA ILE A 209 -4.83 2.85 6.66
C ILE A 209 -3.40 2.58 7.10
N GLU A 210 -3.10 1.31 7.28
CA GLU A 210 -1.76 0.77 7.52
C GLU A 210 -1.23 0.17 6.21
N THR A 211 -0.07 0.62 5.75
CA THR A 211 0.52 0.21 4.49
C THR A 211 1.62 -0.81 4.70
N LYS A 212 1.58 -1.93 3.97
CA LYS A 212 2.62 -2.96 4.03
C LYS A 212 3.03 -3.44 2.65
N ASN A 213 4.33 -3.37 2.40
CA ASN A 213 4.96 -3.92 1.21
C ASN A 213 5.77 -5.18 1.55
N TYR A 214 5.10 -6.34 1.47
CA TYR A 214 5.62 -7.64 1.90
C TYR A 214 6.01 -8.53 0.72
N SER A 215 6.98 -9.40 0.96
CA SER A 215 7.41 -10.43 0.00
C SER A 215 7.16 -11.80 0.61
N GLY A 216 6.89 -12.79 -0.22
CA GLY A 216 6.60 -14.15 0.20
C GLY A 216 5.10 -14.40 0.34
N LYS A 217 4.77 -15.41 1.14
CA LYS A 217 3.43 -16.01 1.19
C LYS A 217 2.76 -15.78 2.54
N TYR A 218 1.58 -15.16 2.54
CA TYR A 218 0.83 -14.80 3.74
C TYR A 218 -0.58 -15.39 3.74
N ARG A 219 -1.05 -15.87 4.89
CA ARG A 219 -2.43 -16.30 5.09
C ARG A 219 -3.00 -15.64 6.33
N ILE A 220 -4.18 -15.05 6.19
CA ILE A 220 -4.81 -14.25 7.24
C ILE A 220 -6.08 -14.99 7.66
N LYS A 221 -6.13 -15.41 8.92
CA LYS A 221 -7.25 -16.11 9.55
C LYS A 221 -7.78 -15.27 10.70
N GLY A 222 -8.79 -14.43 10.43
CA GLY A 222 -9.29 -13.47 11.39
C GLY A 222 -8.18 -12.50 11.79
N ASN A 223 -7.73 -12.55 13.06
CA ASN A 223 -6.63 -11.71 13.55
C ASN A 223 -5.23 -12.37 13.46
N GLN A 224 -5.15 -13.64 13.06
CA GLN A 224 -3.89 -14.37 12.93
C GLN A 224 -3.28 -14.15 11.55
N TRP A 225 -2.03 -13.69 11.54
CA TRP A 225 -1.24 -13.52 10.32
C TRP A 225 -0.15 -14.59 10.26
N LEU A 226 -0.23 -15.45 9.26
CA LEU A 226 0.70 -16.55 9.05
C LEU A 226 1.62 -16.23 7.86
N TYR A 227 2.92 -16.24 8.10
CA TYR A 227 3.95 -16.16 7.05
C TYR A 227 4.51 -17.55 6.78
N TYR A 228 4.55 -17.95 5.51
CA TYR A 228 5.07 -19.25 5.09
C TYR A 228 6.53 -19.14 4.69
N LYS A 229 7.39 -19.85 5.41
CA LYS A 229 8.82 -20.01 5.09
C LYS A 229 9.11 -21.47 4.82
N ASN A 230 9.60 -21.80 3.63
CA ASN A 230 9.89 -23.19 3.21
C ASN A 230 8.70 -24.14 3.45
N GLY A 231 7.47 -23.69 3.17
CA GLY A 231 6.24 -24.47 3.38
C GLY A 231 5.70 -24.48 4.81
N HIS A 232 6.47 -24.02 5.81
CA HIS A 232 6.03 -24.00 7.21
C HIS A 232 5.42 -22.65 7.62
N PRO A 233 4.20 -22.64 8.21
CA PRO A 233 3.59 -21.41 8.71
C PRO A 233 4.25 -20.94 10.00
N THR A 234 4.55 -19.65 10.07
CA THR A 234 5.01 -18.94 11.28
C THR A 234 4.04 -17.81 11.58
N GLU A 235 3.50 -17.78 12.80
CA GLU A 235 2.62 -16.70 13.22
C GLU A 235 3.39 -15.40 13.48
N ILE A 236 2.86 -14.29 12.96
CA ILE A 236 3.36 -12.95 13.21
C ILE A 236 2.53 -12.32 14.34
N LYS A 237 3.14 -12.21 15.52
CA LYS A 237 2.48 -11.60 16.69
C LYS A 237 2.20 -10.11 16.50
N ASN A 238 3.21 -9.34 16.10
CA ASN A 238 3.10 -7.90 15.83
C ASN A 238 2.79 -7.68 14.34
N ASN A 239 1.59 -8.08 13.94
CA ASN A 239 1.15 -8.02 12.55
C ASN A 239 0.51 -6.68 12.17
N PRO A 240 0.26 -6.42 10.88
CA PRO A 240 -0.36 -5.19 10.39
C PRO A 240 -1.76 -4.94 10.97
N GLY A 241 -2.52 -6.01 11.19
CA GLY A 241 -3.83 -5.94 11.84
C GLY A 241 -3.76 -5.38 13.27
N THR A 242 -2.76 -5.79 14.04
CA THR A 242 -2.50 -5.22 15.38
C THR A 242 -2.14 -3.74 15.31
N GLN A 243 -1.36 -3.33 14.30
CA GLN A 243 -0.95 -1.94 14.09
C GLN A 243 -2.15 -1.05 13.74
N VAL A 244 -2.94 -1.40 12.73
CA VAL A 244 -4.10 -0.60 12.32
C VAL A 244 -5.14 -0.49 13.43
N ARG A 245 -5.38 -1.56 14.19
CA ARG A 245 -6.30 -1.53 15.34
C ARG A 245 -5.83 -0.61 16.43
N LYS A 246 -4.52 -0.56 16.68
CA LYS A 246 -3.94 0.38 17.65
C LYS A 246 -4.09 1.81 17.14
N ASN A 247 -3.70 2.09 15.90
CA ASN A 247 -3.82 3.41 15.27
C ASN A 247 -5.28 3.92 15.27
N THR A 248 -6.23 3.03 14.99
CA THR A 248 -7.67 3.33 15.03
C THR A 248 -8.13 3.72 16.44
N LYS A 249 -7.71 2.97 17.46
CA LYS A 249 -8.01 3.30 18.86
C LYS A 249 -7.38 4.62 19.31
N ASP A 250 -6.15 4.85 18.88
CA ASP A 250 -5.40 6.07 19.19
C ASP A 250 -6.09 7.29 18.55
N LEU A 251 -6.61 7.16 17.32
CA LEU A 251 -7.42 8.19 16.66
C LEU A 251 -8.76 8.43 17.36
N ILE A 252 -9.51 7.37 17.71
CA ILE A 252 -10.77 7.47 18.47
C ILE A 252 -10.53 8.25 19.77
N LYS A 253 -9.47 7.91 20.51
CA LYS A 253 -9.12 8.59 21.75
C LYS A 253 -8.81 10.07 21.53
N PHE A 254 -8.04 10.39 20.49
CA PHE A 254 -7.71 11.76 20.12
C PHE A 254 -8.95 12.58 19.77
N LEU A 255 -9.84 12.06 18.91
CA LEU A 255 -11.06 12.77 18.51
C LEU A 255 -12.01 12.98 19.70
N ASN A 256 -12.17 11.98 20.57
CA ASN A 256 -12.98 12.12 21.78
C ASN A 256 -12.41 13.17 22.75
N GLN A 257 -11.08 13.36 22.80
CA GLN A 257 -10.46 14.44 23.59
C GLN A 257 -10.70 15.84 23.01
N LYS A 258 -11.14 15.93 21.74
CA LYS A 258 -11.49 17.16 21.03
C LYS A 258 -13.02 17.36 20.97
N ASP A 259 -13.78 16.67 21.82
CA ASP A 259 -15.25 16.70 21.84
C ASP A 259 -15.89 16.36 20.47
N ILE A 260 -15.23 15.48 19.71
CA ILE A 260 -15.76 14.88 18.48
C ILE A 260 -16.15 13.45 18.81
N SER A 261 -17.45 13.23 19.04
CA SER A 261 -17.96 11.91 19.45
C SER A 261 -17.84 10.90 18.31
N THR A 262 -17.05 9.86 18.55
CA THR A 262 -16.82 8.76 17.62
C THR A 262 -17.56 7.52 18.11
N ASN A 263 -18.90 7.53 18.14
CA ASN A 263 -19.76 6.41 18.59
C ASN A 263 -19.62 5.10 17.76
N GLY A 264 -18.39 4.68 17.44
CA GLY A 264 -17.97 3.41 16.87
C GLY A 264 -18.32 3.18 15.41
N SER A 265 -19.08 4.05 14.78
CA SER A 265 -19.82 3.67 13.56
C SER A 265 -19.15 4.06 12.24
N TRP A 266 -18.31 5.09 12.23
CA TRP A 266 -17.81 5.71 11.01
C TRP A 266 -16.27 5.68 10.86
N ILE A 267 -15.56 4.97 11.75
CA ILE A 267 -14.10 4.83 11.67
C ILE A 267 -13.74 3.39 11.35
N THR A 268 -13.11 3.17 10.20
CA THR A 268 -12.73 1.84 9.69
C THR A 268 -11.21 1.70 9.59
N GLY A 269 -10.65 0.63 10.16
CA GLY A 269 -9.25 0.27 9.96
C GLY A 269 -9.06 -0.53 8.67
N LEU A 270 -8.07 -0.17 7.86
CA LEU A 270 -7.67 -0.88 6.65
C LEU A 270 -6.19 -1.23 6.68
N VAL A 271 -5.84 -2.42 6.21
CA VAL A 271 -4.47 -2.77 5.86
C VAL A 271 -4.37 -2.82 4.34
N ALA A 272 -3.63 -1.88 3.75
CA ALA A 272 -3.29 -1.90 2.34
C ALA A 272 -2.03 -2.77 2.14
N LEU A 273 -2.22 -4.00 1.66
CA LEU A 273 -1.18 -5.01 1.56
C LEU A 273 -0.71 -5.19 0.11
N ILE A 274 0.51 -4.75 -0.16
CA ILE A 274 1.26 -5.08 -1.37
C ILE A 274 1.98 -6.40 -1.09
N CYS A 275 1.46 -7.48 -1.65
CA CYS A 275 2.06 -8.80 -1.52
C CYS A 275 1.65 -9.67 -2.72
N PRO A 276 2.60 -10.33 -3.42
CA PRO A 276 2.28 -11.19 -4.56
C PRO A 276 1.42 -12.42 -4.21
N ASP A 277 1.60 -12.99 -3.01
CA ASP A 277 0.86 -14.19 -2.57
C ASP A 277 0.34 -13.97 -1.14
N PHE A 278 -0.81 -13.32 -1.01
CA PHE A 278 -1.57 -13.34 0.22
C PHE A 278 -2.99 -13.85 -0.01
N ARG A 279 -3.60 -14.43 1.02
CA ARG A 279 -5.04 -14.76 1.03
C ARG A 279 -5.65 -14.42 2.38
N VAL A 280 -6.80 -13.77 2.36
CA VAL A 280 -7.68 -13.61 3.51
C VAL A 280 -8.59 -14.83 3.55
N GLN A 281 -8.28 -15.79 4.43
CA GLN A 281 -9.06 -17.01 4.57
C GLN A 281 -10.27 -16.80 5.48
N GLU A 282 -10.12 -15.90 6.44
CA GLU A 282 -11.20 -15.44 7.30
C GLU A 282 -11.01 -13.95 7.54
N THR A 283 -12.04 -13.17 7.25
CA THR A 283 -11.98 -11.71 7.34
C THR A 283 -11.85 -11.26 8.80
N PRO A 284 -10.88 -10.38 9.14
CA PRO A 284 -10.77 -9.83 10.47
C PRO A 284 -12.02 -9.02 10.87
N GLN A 285 -12.38 -9.07 12.16
CA GLN A 285 -13.61 -8.43 12.63
C GLN A 285 -13.55 -6.88 12.63
N ASN A 286 -12.38 -6.30 12.97
CA ASN A 286 -12.25 -4.86 13.27
C ASN A 286 -11.47 -4.06 12.21
N TYR A 287 -11.07 -4.72 11.13
CA TYR A 287 -10.36 -4.10 10.02
C TYR A 287 -10.53 -4.95 8.76
N ARG A 288 -10.22 -4.37 7.61
CA ARG A 288 -10.14 -5.10 6.33
C ARG A 288 -8.70 -5.14 5.81
N VAL A 289 -8.41 -6.14 4.99
CA VAL A 289 -7.13 -6.27 4.30
C VAL A 289 -7.42 -6.20 2.82
N LEU A 290 -6.84 -5.21 2.15
CA LEU A 290 -7.14 -4.88 0.77
C LEU A 290 -5.85 -4.76 -0.04
N ILE A 291 -5.96 -4.99 -1.34
CA ILE A 291 -4.90 -4.63 -2.29
C ILE A 291 -5.00 -3.11 -2.50
N PRO A 292 -3.87 -2.36 -2.59
CA PRO A 292 -3.93 -0.89 -2.71
C PRO A 292 -4.89 -0.36 -3.77
N LYS A 293 -4.95 -1.00 -4.95
CA LYS A 293 -5.80 -0.57 -6.06
C LYS A 293 -7.31 -0.60 -5.74
N THR A 294 -7.74 -1.44 -4.80
CA THR A 294 -9.17 -1.58 -4.42
C THR A 294 -9.53 -0.71 -3.22
N VAL A 295 -8.55 -0.07 -2.57
CA VAL A 295 -8.79 0.78 -1.40
C VAL A 295 -9.72 1.97 -1.73
N PRO A 296 -9.52 2.73 -2.83
CA PRO A 296 -10.41 3.85 -3.13
C PRO A 296 -11.87 3.41 -3.37
N GLU A 297 -12.06 2.32 -4.11
CA GLU A 297 -13.39 1.77 -4.38
C GLU A 297 -14.09 1.30 -3.11
N TYR A 298 -13.37 0.60 -2.22
CA TYR A 298 -13.90 0.21 -0.92
C TYR A 298 -14.34 1.42 -0.07
N ILE A 299 -13.55 2.50 -0.10
CA ILE A 299 -13.88 3.76 0.58
C ILE A 299 -15.15 4.38 -0.01
N MET A 300 -15.25 4.50 -1.33
CA MET A 300 -16.39 5.13 -2.01
C MET A 300 -17.69 4.33 -1.86
N ASN A 301 -17.60 3.00 -1.81
CA ASN A 301 -18.76 2.12 -1.62
C ASN A 301 -19.21 2.00 -0.16
N GLY A 302 -18.55 2.71 0.76
CA GLY A 302 -18.97 2.79 2.15
C GLY A 302 -20.37 3.43 2.30
N LYS A 303 -21.07 3.09 3.37
CA LYS A 303 -22.34 3.74 3.70
C LYS A 303 -22.07 5.23 3.97
N LYS A 304 -22.83 6.13 3.34
CA LYS A 304 -22.74 7.56 3.63
C LYS A 304 -23.08 7.84 5.09
N GLU A 305 -22.25 8.64 5.72
CA GLU A 305 -22.41 9.07 7.10
C GLU A 305 -23.34 10.28 7.19
N SER A 306 -24.28 10.22 8.13
CA SER A 306 -25.27 11.28 8.32
C SER A 306 -24.68 12.51 9.01
N ASN A 307 -23.61 12.35 9.77
CA ASN A 307 -23.02 13.41 10.57
C ASN A 307 -21.78 14.04 9.89
N ILE A 308 -22.03 14.72 8.77
CA ILE A 308 -20.99 15.37 7.95
C ILE A 308 -20.26 16.48 8.73
N ASP A 309 -20.92 17.15 9.67
CA ASP A 309 -20.29 18.18 10.52
C ASP A 309 -19.14 17.59 11.36
N LEU A 310 -19.34 16.42 11.98
CA LEU A 310 -18.29 15.75 12.75
C LEU A 310 -17.12 15.30 11.85
N LEU A 311 -17.39 14.88 10.61
CA LEU A 311 -16.34 14.54 9.64
C LEU A 311 -15.50 15.77 9.28
N GLY A 312 -16.15 16.91 9.00
CA GLY A 312 -15.48 18.18 8.71
C GLY A 312 -14.61 18.66 9.88
N ARG A 313 -15.16 18.64 11.10
CA ARG A 313 -14.41 18.96 12.32
C ARG A 313 -13.21 18.03 12.54
N ALA A 314 -13.38 16.73 12.29
CA ALA A 314 -12.29 15.77 12.39
C ALA A 314 -11.18 16.06 11.36
N ALA A 315 -11.54 16.37 10.11
CA ALA A 315 -10.59 16.75 9.08
C ALA A 315 -9.76 17.98 9.49
N MET A 316 -10.42 19.02 10.02
CA MET A 316 -9.74 20.23 10.52
C MET A 316 -8.79 19.93 11.67
N GLU A 317 -9.20 19.12 12.65
CA GLU A 317 -8.34 18.75 13.78
C GLU A 317 -7.14 17.88 13.38
N LEU A 318 -7.21 17.14 12.26
CA LEU A 318 -6.13 16.28 11.80
C LEU A 318 -5.07 17.00 10.97
N GLU A 319 -5.41 18.14 10.36
CA GLU A 319 -4.53 18.90 9.46
C GLU A 319 -3.19 19.24 10.10
N GLU A 320 -3.20 19.73 11.35
CA GLU A 320 -1.98 20.16 12.06
C GLU A 320 -1.02 19.00 12.41
N TYR A 321 -1.49 17.76 12.35
CA TYR A 321 -0.72 16.57 12.77
C TYR A 321 -0.20 15.74 11.60
N CYS A 322 -0.60 16.07 10.37
CA CYS A 322 -0.13 15.37 9.18
C CYS A 322 1.14 16.01 8.61
N THR A 323 1.96 15.20 7.95
CA THR A 323 3.11 15.72 7.21
C THR A 323 2.68 16.22 5.83
N GLU A 324 1.66 15.59 5.27
CA GLU A 324 1.15 15.87 3.94
C GLU A 324 -0.36 15.70 3.90
N LEU A 325 -1.05 16.75 3.43
CA LEU A 325 -2.47 16.74 3.14
C LEU A 325 -2.68 16.84 1.63
N THR A 326 -3.55 15.99 1.08
CA THR A 326 -3.90 16.00 -0.34
C THR A 326 -5.40 16.18 -0.49
N ILE A 327 -5.81 17.28 -1.12
CA ILE A 327 -7.21 17.71 -1.31
C ILE A 327 -7.46 18.02 -2.78
N ARG A 328 -8.69 17.83 -3.24
CA ARG A 328 -9.10 18.30 -4.57
C ARG A 328 -9.75 19.68 -4.41
N ARG A 329 -9.37 20.63 -5.25
CA ARG A 329 -9.98 21.96 -5.32
C ARG A 329 -11.06 22.03 -6.37
#